data_AF-U1Q6Z4-F1
#
_entry.id   AF-U1Q6Z4-F1
#
_cell.length_a   1.000
_cell.length_b   1.000
_cell.length_c   1.000
_cell.angle_alpha   90.00
_cell.angle_beta   90.00
_cell.angle_gamma   90.00
#
_symmetry.space_group_name_H-M   'P 1'
#
loop_
_entity.id
_entity.type
_entity.pdbx_description
1 polymer ?
#
loop_
_entity_poly.entity_id
_entity_poly.type
_entity_poly.pdbx_seq_one_letter_code
_entity_poly.pdbx_strand_id
1 'polypeptide(L)'
;MTGEEVVADFSAKLLTDDMGQLKPVQGRVLLNHEQLVLVTGDKKEVILLSHISGTDPGSDHARISRFYEEAIAIAYDRGGSQKRAVIGGSSDTVTKFRTRLFKLLVGKQTVIARHPAKRGGRRIGAPTLKMVLEIQDDCISLSKDDKSADIYVESVIGFEHEERQLLDESRPTLVVDHAPGGTTLTTFISLLSQRKLTFLSQFMRQSYSRVVADVKDIDLSEVEIQTLVSLYSAGGDAAVDMVVTEDVDDPDALLKELEKDRFVTRRNGKIHLTSRGEIIVTDQIETINE
;
A
#
# COMPACT_ATOMS: atom_id res chain seq x y z
N MET A 1 -16.92 -30.89 15.69
CA MET A 1 -16.05 -30.21 14.71
C MET A 1 -16.81 -29.01 14.19
N THR A 2 -16.69 -27.88 14.88
CA THR A 2 -17.16 -26.59 14.36
C THR A 2 -16.37 -26.31 13.09
N GLY A 3 -17.04 -26.20 11.95
CA GLY A 3 -16.36 -25.85 10.69
C GLY A 3 -15.64 -24.52 10.88
N GLU A 4 -14.33 -24.52 10.70
CA GLU A 4 -13.54 -23.29 10.70
C GLU A 4 -14.10 -22.34 9.64
N GLU A 5 -14.38 -21.09 10.02
CA GLU A 5 -14.92 -20.09 9.11
C GLU A 5 -13.92 -19.83 7.97
N VAL A 6 -14.37 -20.06 6.74
CA VAL A 6 -13.58 -19.87 5.53
C VAL A 6 -13.60 -18.38 5.16
N VAL A 7 -12.43 -17.76 5.20
CA VAL A 7 -12.21 -16.34 4.89
C VAL A 7 -12.05 -16.13 3.38
N ALA A 8 -11.43 -17.07 2.67
CA ALA A 8 -11.37 -17.06 1.21
C ALA A 8 -11.36 -18.47 0.63
N ASP A 9 -12.02 -18.63 -0.52
CA ASP A 9 -12.07 -19.87 -1.29
C ASP A 9 -12.20 -19.53 -2.78
N PHE A 10 -11.16 -19.82 -3.56
CA PHE A 10 -11.14 -19.50 -4.99
C PHE A 10 -10.19 -20.40 -5.78
N SER A 11 -10.42 -20.47 -7.09
CA SER A 11 -9.49 -21.13 -8.02
C SER A 11 -8.37 -20.17 -8.43
N ALA A 12 -7.15 -20.68 -8.48
CA ALA A 12 -5.96 -19.92 -8.84
C ALA A 12 -4.97 -20.78 -9.62
N LYS A 13 -4.00 -20.13 -10.26
CA LYS A 13 -2.79 -20.80 -10.75
C LYS A 13 -1.76 -20.78 -9.62
N LEU A 14 -1.25 -21.95 -9.27
CA LEU A 14 -0.38 -22.19 -8.12
C LEU A 14 0.99 -22.69 -8.59
N LEU A 15 2.04 -22.20 -7.93
CA LEU A 15 3.40 -22.70 -8.09
C LEU A 15 4.01 -22.80 -6.69
N THR A 16 4.46 -23.98 -6.28
CA THR A 16 5.07 -24.16 -4.95
C THR A 16 6.35 -24.98 -5.03
N ASP A 17 7.32 -24.64 -4.18
CA ASP A 17 8.60 -25.37 -4.11
C ASP A 17 8.37 -26.85 -3.72
N ASP A 18 7.44 -27.08 -2.79
CA ASP A 18 7.16 -28.40 -2.21
C ASP A 18 6.35 -29.31 -3.14
N MET A 19 5.62 -28.75 -4.12
CA MET A 19 4.94 -29.57 -5.13
C MET A 19 5.87 -30.01 -6.27
N GLY A 20 7.12 -29.54 -6.32
CA GLY A 20 8.11 -29.89 -7.35
C GLY A 20 7.73 -29.39 -8.74
N GLN A 21 6.98 -28.29 -8.81
CA GLN A 21 6.42 -27.76 -10.05
C GLN A 21 7.36 -26.74 -10.69
N LEU A 22 7.63 -26.89 -11.99
CA LEU A 22 8.42 -25.93 -12.79
C LEU A 22 7.55 -24.88 -13.49
N LYS A 23 6.23 -25.11 -13.54
CA LYS A 23 5.23 -24.25 -14.17
C LYS A 23 4.00 -24.15 -13.27
N PRO A 24 3.28 -23.01 -13.29
CA PRO A 24 2.04 -22.88 -12.54
C PRO A 24 0.98 -23.86 -13.01
N VAL A 25 0.26 -24.46 -12.08
CA VAL A 25 -0.85 -25.39 -12.35
C VAL A 25 -2.15 -24.86 -11.75
N GLN A 26 -3.28 -25.27 -12.31
CA GLN A 26 -4.56 -24.88 -11.76
C GLN A 26 -4.83 -25.59 -10.42
N GLY A 27 -5.33 -24.83 -9.45
CA GLY A 27 -5.64 -25.33 -8.12
C GLY A 27 -6.66 -24.48 -7.40
N ARG A 28 -6.88 -24.81 -6.13
CA ARG A 28 -7.81 -24.13 -5.23
C ARG A 28 -7.06 -23.60 -4.02
N VAL A 29 -7.39 -22.38 -3.62
CA VAL A 29 -6.86 -21.69 -2.45
C VAL A 29 -7.95 -21.59 -1.42
N LEU A 30 -7.65 -22.00 -0.20
CA LEU A 30 -8.52 -21.89 0.96
C LEU A 30 -7.76 -21.14 2.05
N LEU A 31 -8.37 -20.11 2.61
CA LEU A 31 -7.83 -19.32 3.71
C LEU A 31 -8.83 -19.32 4.85
N ASN A 32 -8.36 -19.62 6.04
CA ASN A 32 -9.09 -19.39 7.28
C ASN A 32 -8.19 -18.67 8.29
N HIS A 33 -8.66 -18.53 9.54
CA HIS A 33 -7.97 -17.77 10.58
C HIS A 33 -6.64 -18.38 11.06
N GLU A 34 -6.35 -19.64 10.72
CA GLU A 34 -5.16 -20.36 11.20
C GLU A 34 -4.19 -20.74 10.08
N GLN A 35 -4.71 -21.03 8.89
CA GLN A 35 -3.96 -21.65 7.81
C GLN A 35 -4.40 -21.20 6.41
N LEU A 36 -3.41 -21.21 5.51
CA LEU A 36 -3.54 -21.12 4.08
C LEU A 36 -3.36 -22.52 3.49
N VAL A 37 -4.35 -23.02 2.77
CA VAL A 37 -4.35 -24.35 2.16
C VAL A 37 -4.38 -24.22 0.65
N LEU A 38 -3.44 -24.90 -0.01
CA LEU A 38 -3.27 -24.90 -1.46
C LEU A 38 -3.49 -26.32 -1.98
N VAL A 39 -4.42 -26.49 -2.92
CA VAL A 39 -4.78 -27.80 -3.46
C VAL A 39 -4.56 -27.80 -4.97
N THR A 40 -3.75 -28.74 -5.47
CA THR A 40 -3.51 -28.94 -6.92
C THR A 40 -3.65 -30.42 -7.25
N GLY A 41 -4.62 -30.81 -8.08
CA GLY A 41 -4.81 -32.22 -8.44
C GLY A 41 -4.90 -33.13 -7.21
N ASP A 42 -3.87 -33.97 -7.02
CA ASP A 42 -3.70 -34.92 -5.92
C ASP A 42 -2.87 -34.40 -4.73
N LYS A 43 -2.29 -33.20 -4.83
CA LYS A 43 -1.43 -32.60 -3.80
C LYS A 43 -2.18 -31.54 -2.99
N LYS A 44 -1.94 -31.55 -1.68
CA LYS A 44 -2.42 -30.55 -0.72
C LYS A 44 -1.24 -30.03 0.09
N GLU A 45 -1.08 -28.72 0.11
CA GLU A 45 -0.11 -28.01 0.95
C GLU A 45 -0.86 -27.19 2.01
N VAL A 46 -0.37 -27.22 3.24
CA VAL A 46 -1.02 -26.57 4.40
C VAL A 46 0.01 -25.70 5.09
N ILE A 47 -0.19 -24.39 5.04
CA ILE A 47 0.72 -23.38 5.53
C ILE A 47 0.06 -22.69 6.74
N LEU A 48 0.61 -22.90 7.93
CA LEU A 48 0.16 -22.16 9.12
C LEU A 48 0.48 -20.67 8.95
N LEU A 49 -0.47 -19.79 9.25
CA LEU A 49 -0.25 -18.34 9.15
C LEU A 49 0.85 -17.85 10.08
N SER A 50 1.08 -18.54 11.20
CA SER A 50 2.19 -18.29 12.12
C SER A 50 3.57 -18.57 11.52
N HIS A 51 3.65 -19.42 10.48
CA HIS A 51 4.91 -19.80 9.83
C HIS A 51 5.23 -18.96 8.59
N ILE A 52 4.27 -18.20 8.06
CA ILE A 52 4.52 -17.28 6.93
C ILE A 52 5.56 -16.25 7.37
N SER A 53 6.65 -16.06 6.65
CA SER A 53 7.71 -15.09 7.01
C SER A 53 7.69 -13.82 6.18
N GLY A 54 6.98 -13.82 5.05
CA GLY A 54 6.85 -12.64 4.19
C GLY A 54 6.02 -12.92 2.95
N THR A 55 5.66 -11.86 2.23
CA THR A 55 4.88 -11.94 0.97
C THR A 55 5.62 -11.39 -0.24
N ASP A 56 6.94 -11.30 -0.17
CA ASP A 56 7.77 -10.75 -1.25
C ASP A 56 8.01 -11.81 -2.34
N PRO A 57 7.73 -11.52 -3.63
CA PRO A 57 8.12 -12.39 -4.74
C PRO A 57 9.62 -12.70 -4.81
N GLY A 58 10.48 -11.88 -4.18
CA GLY A 58 11.94 -12.02 -4.25
C GLY A 58 12.45 -11.85 -5.69
N SER A 59 13.68 -12.31 -5.96
CA SER A 59 14.40 -12.14 -7.24
C SER A 59 13.77 -12.84 -8.45
N ASP A 60 12.70 -13.63 -8.26
CA ASP A 60 12.04 -14.41 -9.32
C ASP A 60 10.82 -13.70 -9.95
N HIS A 61 10.57 -12.43 -9.60
CA HIS A 61 9.40 -11.65 -10.05
C HIS A 61 9.19 -11.69 -11.58
N ALA A 62 10.26 -11.54 -12.37
CA ALA A 62 10.20 -11.58 -13.84
C ALA A 62 9.82 -12.95 -14.42
N ARG A 63 10.07 -14.04 -13.68
CA ARG A 63 9.69 -15.39 -14.08
C ARG A 63 8.23 -15.68 -13.73
N ILE A 64 7.75 -15.07 -12.64
CA ILE A 64 6.39 -15.20 -12.12
C ILE A 64 5.41 -14.39 -12.98
N SER A 65 5.72 -13.13 -13.28
CA SER A 65 4.81 -12.20 -13.97
C SER A 65 4.34 -12.65 -15.35
N ARG A 66 5.07 -13.53 -16.05
CA ARG A 66 4.68 -14.04 -17.38
C ARG A 66 3.46 -14.98 -17.35
N PHE A 67 3.10 -15.53 -16.20
CA PHE A 67 2.06 -16.55 -16.10
C PHE A 67 0.74 -16.04 -15.51
N TYR A 68 0.76 -14.84 -14.95
CA TYR A 68 -0.32 -14.28 -14.15
C TYR A 68 -0.53 -12.81 -14.51
N GLU A 69 -1.78 -12.38 -14.48
CA GLU A 69 -2.11 -10.94 -14.52
C GLU A 69 -1.64 -10.27 -13.22
N GLU A 70 -1.88 -10.92 -12.09
CA GLU A 70 -1.38 -10.54 -10.77
C GLU A 70 -0.99 -11.81 -9.99
N ALA A 71 0.01 -11.70 -9.12
CA ALA A 71 0.42 -12.79 -8.24
C ALA A 71 0.90 -12.28 -6.88
N ILE A 72 0.73 -13.12 -5.85
CA ILE A 72 1.34 -12.96 -4.54
C ILE A 72 2.22 -14.16 -4.24
N ALA A 73 3.46 -13.92 -3.81
CA ALA A 73 4.32 -14.95 -3.28
C ALA A 73 4.20 -14.99 -1.76
N ILE A 74 4.29 -16.18 -1.19
CA ILE A 74 4.21 -16.45 0.25
C ILE A 74 5.46 -17.22 0.62
N ALA A 75 6.33 -16.60 1.40
CA ALA A 75 7.46 -17.27 2.04
C ALA A 75 7.01 -17.81 3.40
N TYR A 76 7.40 -19.04 3.73
CA TYR A 76 7.05 -19.67 5.01
C TYR A 76 8.13 -20.65 5.47
N ASP A 77 8.25 -20.85 6.79
CA ASP A 77 9.13 -21.88 7.35
C ASP A 77 8.43 -23.23 7.42
N ARG A 78 9.15 -24.27 6.99
CA ARG A 78 8.72 -25.66 7.17
C ARG A 78 9.92 -26.53 7.48
N GLY A 79 9.95 -27.08 8.69
CA GLY A 79 11.02 -27.96 9.13
C GLY A 79 12.39 -27.28 9.14
N GLY A 80 12.44 -25.97 9.46
CA GLY A 80 13.69 -25.20 9.49
C GLY A 80 14.24 -24.83 8.11
N SER A 81 13.44 -25.01 7.04
CA SER A 81 13.77 -24.58 5.69
C SER A 81 12.74 -23.58 5.20
N GLN A 82 13.21 -22.50 4.60
CA GLN A 82 12.34 -21.52 3.96
C GLN A 82 11.80 -22.07 2.64
N LYS A 83 10.47 -22.04 2.51
CA LYS A 83 9.70 -22.50 1.34
C LYS A 83 8.94 -21.35 0.73
N ARG A 84 8.55 -21.50 -0.54
CA ARG A 84 7.74 -20.52 -1.25
C ARG A 84 6.53 -21.16 -1.93
N ALA A 85 5.44 -20.39 -1.95
CA ALA A 85 4.26 -20.62 -2.74
C ALA A 85 3.89 -19.34 -3.48
N VAL A 86 3.50 -19.43 -4.74
CA VAL A 86 3.01 -18.33 -5.55
C VAL A 86 1.58 -18.63 -5.93
N ILE A 87 0.71 -17.64 -5.69
CA ILE A 87 -0.72 -17.70 -5.98
C ILE A 87 -0.98 -16.59 -6.99
N GLY A 88 -1.42 -16.96 -8.20
CA GLY A 88 -1.76 -15.99 -9.22
C GLY A 88 -3.13 -16.21 -9.84
N GLY A 89 -3.70 -15.13 -10.36
CA GLY A 89 -5.07 -15.06 -10.86
C GLY A 89 -5.33 -13.72 -11.52
N SER A 90 -6.60 -13.34 -11.61
CA SER A 90 -6.99 -11.99 -12.04
C SER A 90 -6.62 -10.96 -10.97
N SER A 91 -6.42 -9.70 -11.39
CA SER A 91 -6.04 -8.62 -10.47
C SER A 91 -7.03 -8.47 -9.31
N ASP A 92 -8.34 -8.47 -9.58
CA ASP A 92 -9.39 -8.37 -8.55
C ASP A 92 -9.31 -9.51 -7.50
N THR A 93 -9.16 -10.75 -7.98
CA THR A 93 -9.14 -11.93 -7.09
C THR A 93 -7.93 -11.91 -6.17
N VAL A 94 -6.74 -11.66 -6.73
CA VAL A 94 -5.49 -11.66 -5.95
C VAL A 94 -5.45 -10.45 -5.01
N THR A 95 -5.97 -9.29 -5.41
CA THR A 95 -6.09 -8.11 -4.55
C THR A 95 -6.97 -8.40 -3.33
N LYS A 96 -8.17 -8.95 -3.53
CA LYS A 96 -9.09 -9.32 -2.43
C LYS A 96 -8.48 -10.37 -1.51
N PHE A 97 -7.87 -11.42 -2.07
CA PHE A 97 -7.18 -12.44 -1.28
C PHE A 97 -6.05 -11.85 -0.44
N ARG A 98 -5.21 -11.00 -1.05
CA ARG A 98 -4.11 -10.33 -0.38
C ARG A 98 -4.59 -9.50 0.80
N THR A 99 -5.60 -8.65 0.62
CA THR A 99 -6.16 -7.85 1.71
C THR A 99 -6.63 -8.74 2.86
N ARG A 100 -7.37 -9.83 2.56
CA ARG A 100 -7.82 -10.79 3.59
C ARG A 100 -6.67 -11.48 4.31
N LEU A 101 -5.62 -11.87 3.59
CA LEU A 101 -4.43 -12.47 4.18
C LEU A 101 -3.74 -11.49 5.16
N PHE A 102 -3.54 -10.23 4.75
CA PHE A 102 -2.92 -9.23 5.63
C PHE A 102 -3.79 -8.87 6.84
N LYS A 103 -5.12 -8.85 6.69
CA LYS A 103 -6.05 -8.72 7.82
C LYS A 103 -5.80 -9.79 8.87
N LEU A 104 -5.53 -11.03 8.47
CA LEU A 104 -5.22 -12.13 9.41
C LEU A 104 -3.80 -12.06 9.96
N LEU A 105 -2.80 -11.75 9.13
CA LEU A 105 -1.38 -11.70 9.54
C LEU A 105 -1.08 -10.55 10.52
N VAL A 106 -1.69 -9.40 10.29
CA VAL A 106 -1.57 -8.23 11.17
C VAL A 106 -2.55 -8.37 12.32
N GLY A 107 -3.82 -8.64 12.02
CA GLY A 107 -4.91 -8.72 12.99
C GLY A 107 -5.30 -7.36 13.58
N LYS A 108 -6.53 -7.28 14.07
CA LYS A 108 -7.00 -6.14 14.88
C LYS A 108 -6.18 -6.07 16.18
N GLN A 109 -5.51 -4.95 16.42
CA GLN A 109 -4.64 -4.85 17.59
C GLN A 109 -4.44 -3.41 18.05
N THR A 110 -4.01 -3.25 19.30
CA THR A 110 -3.56 -1.95 19.79
C THR A 110 -2.17 -1.60 19.25
N VAL A 111 -2.03 -0.37 18.77
CA VAL A 111 -0.80 0.22 18.25
C VAL A 111 -0.54 1.54 18.96
N ILE A 112 0.69 2.04 18.85
CA ILE A 112 1.05 3.39 19.27
C ILE A 112 1.13 4.23 17.99
N ALA A 113 0.23 5.19 17.86
CA ALA A 113 0.11 5.99 16.65
C ALA A 113 0.09 7.48 16.93
N ARG A 114 0.54 8.27 15.96
CA ARG A 114 0.37 9.73 15.92
C ARG A 114 -0.16 10.11 14.55
N HIS A 115 -1.39 10.61 14.52
CA HIS A 115 -2.04 11.04 13.30
C HIS A 115 -2.71 12.43 13.47
N PRO A 116 -2.47 13.38 12.56
CA PRO A 116 -1.30 13.44 11.68
C PRO A 116 -0.07 13.93 12.47
N ALA A 117 1.07 13.29 12.30
CA ALA A 117 2.36 13.72 12.85
C ALA A 117 2.90 14.97 12.15
N LYS A 118 2.70 15.07 10.82
CA LYS A 118 2.97 16.26 10.01
C LYS A 118 1.80 16.54 9.07
N ARG A 119 1.64 17.80 8.66
CA ARG A 119 0.72 18.26 7.61
C ARG A 119 1.49 19.19 6.67
N GLY A 120 1.55 18.85 5.39
CA GLY A 120 2.39 19.54 4.40
C GLY A 120 3.85 19.65 4.86
N GLY A 121 4.41 18.56 5.38
CA GLY A 121 5.77 18.51 5.93
C GLY A 121 5.97 19.18 7.31
N ARG A 122 5.02 19.99 7.79
CA ARG A 122 5.13 20.71 9.08
C ARG A 122 4.59 19.86 10.23
N ARG A 123 5.33 19.79 11.34
CA ARG A 123 4.89 19.08 12.56
C ARG A 123 3.69 19.81 13.17
N ILE A 124 2.66 19.06 13.59
CA ILE A 124 1.38 19.62 14.05
C ILE A 124 1.10 19.42 15.54
N GLY A 125 2.09 18.94 16.31
CA GLY A 125 1.94 18.76 17.77
C GLY A 125 0.86 17.75 18.20
N ALA A 126 0.33 16.94 17.28
CA ALA A 126 -0.68 15.93 17.59
C ALA A 126 -0.17 14.93 18.63
N PRO A 127 -1.01 14.51 19.60
CA PRO A 127 -0.58 13.60 20.64
C PRO A 127 -0.30 12.20 20.08
N THR A 128 0.67 11.51 20.67
CA THR A 128 0.81 10.06 20.47
C THR A 128 -0.22 9.33 21.32
N LEU A 129 -0.99 8.44 20.71
CA LEU A 129 -2.08 7.71 21.35
C LEU A 129 -1.90 6.21 21.19
N LYS A 130 -2.40 5.44 22.15
CA LYS A 130 -2.71 4.02 21.95
C LYS A 130 -4.02 3.94 21.19
N MET A 131 -4.00 3.41 19.97
CA MET A 131 -5.16 3.30 19.08
C MET A 131 -5.34 1.84 18.65
N VAL A 132 -6.55 1.47 18.25
CA VAL A 132 -6.82 0.18 17.63
C VAL A 132 -6.58 0.32 16.14
N LEU A 133 -5.67 -0.49 15.59
CA LEU A 133 -5.41 -0.63 14.17
C LEU A 133 -6.24 -1.77 13.60
N GLU A 134 -6.90 -1.53 12.48
CA GLU A 134 -7.59 -2.53 11.69
C GLU A 134 -7.35 -2.27 10.20
N ILE A 135 -6.95 -3.31 9.46
CA ILE A 135 -6.87 -3.25 8.00
C ILE A 135 -8.30 -3.44 7.47
N GLN A 136 -8.80 -2.47 6.72
CA GLN A 136 -10.07 -2.54 5.99
C GLN A 136 -9.81 -2.88 4.51
N ASP A 137 -10.84 -2.83 3.68
CA ASP A 137 -10.72 -3.19 2.26
C ASP A 137 -9.90 -2.17 1.46
N ASP A 138 -10.01 -0.89 1.84
CA ASP A 138 -9.46 0.27 1.14
C ASP A 138 -8.59 1.17 2.03
N CYS A 139 -8.55 0.94 3.35
CA CYS A 139 -7.79 1.76 4.29
C CYS A 139 -7.15 0.97 5.44
N ILE A 140 -6.19 1.60 6.12
CA ILE A 140 -5.87 1.25 7.50
C ILE A 140 -6.64 2.21 8.39
N SER A 141 -7.51 1.67 9.25
CA SER A 141 -8.22 2.46 10.24
C SER A 141 -7.47 2.46 11.58
N LEU A 142 -7.33 3.63 12.16
CA LEU A 142 -6.85 3.85 13.51
C LEU A 142 -7.98 4.46 14.33
N SER A 143 -8.38 3.82 15.43
CA SER A 143 -9.50 4.30 16.26
C SER A 143 -9.17 4.32 17.74
N LYS A 144 -9.70 5.31 18.45
CA LYS A 144 -9.69 5.41 19.91
C LYS A 144 -10.85 6.28 20.36
N ASP A 145 -11.80 5.71 21.09
CA ASP A 145 -13.01 6.40 21.54
C ASP A 145 -13.70 7.08 20.34
N ASP A 146 -14.00 8.38 20.42
CA ASP A 146 -14.61 9.15 19.32
C ASP A 146 -13.60 9.67 18.27
N LYS A 147 -12.32 9.28 18.38
CA LYS A 147 -11.27 9.69 17.43
C LYS A 147 -10.95 8.56 16.47
N SER A 148 -11.03 8.83 15.18
CA SER A 148 -10.59 7.93 14.13
C SER A 148 -9.71 8.63 13.11
N ALA A 149 -8.91 7.84 12.41
CA ALA A 149 -8.15 8.25 11.24
C ALA A 149 -8.08 7.08 10.28
N ASP A 150 -8.47 7.31 9.03
CA ASP A 150 -8.37 6.33 7.97
C ASP A 150 -7.25 6.75 7.02
N ILE A 151 -6.29 5.85 6.84
CA ILE A 151 -5.21 5.99 5.87
C ILE A 151 -5.62 5.19 4.65
N TYR A 152 -6.20 5.87 3.66
CA TYR A 152 -6.63 5.22 2.43
C TYR A 152 -5.42 4.71 1.66
N VAL A 153 -5.48 3.44 1.29
CA VAL A 153 -4.41 2.71 0.63
C VAL A 153 -4.06 3.35 -0.72
N GLU A 154 -5.06 3.82 -1.45
CA GLU A 154 -4.90 4.55 -2.72
C GLU A 154 -4.27 5.93 -2.54
N SER A 155 -4.33 6.47 -1.33
CA SER A 155 -3.82 7.82 -1.03
C SER A 155 -2.37 7.83 -0.55
N VAL A 156 -1.76 6.66 -0.38
CA VAL A 156 -0.38 6.52 0.10
C VAL A 156 0.59 6.96 -1.00
N ILE A 157 1.45 7.90 -0.64
CA ILE A 157 2.45 8.50 -1.55
C ILE A 157 3.89 8.21 -1.12
N GLY A 158 4.07 7.64 0.07
CA GLY A 158 5.39 7.36 0.61
C GLY A 158 5.30 6.60 1.92
N PHE A 159 6.31 5.81 2.23
CA PHE A 159 6.44 5.19 3.53
C PHE A 159 7.89 4.84 3.85
N GLU A 160 8.24 4.92 5.13
CA GLU A 160 9.58 4.66 5.62
C GLU A 160 9.54 3.85 6.93
N HIS A 161 10.67 3.21 7.25
CA HIS A 161 10.90 2.67 8.58
C HIS A 161 11.91 3.54 9.30
N GLU A 162 11.52 4.00 10.48
CA GLU A 162 12.38 4.81 11.33
C GLU A 162 12.25 4.37 12.78
N GLU A 163 13.28 4.67 13.56
CA GLU A 163 13.17 4.72 15.01
C GLU A 163 12.58 6.07 15.41
N ARG A 164 11.44 6.08 16.11
CA ARG A 164 10.80 7.31 16.58
C ARG A 164 10.56 7.25 18.08
N GLN A 165 10.78 8.38 18.75
CA GLN A 165 10.31 8.58 20.11
C GLN A 165 8.80 8.72 20.13
N LEU A 166 8.12 7.71 20.66
CA LEU A 166 6.67 7.62 20.74
C LEU A 166 6.26 7.27 22.17
N LEU A 167 5.54 8.20 22.81
CA LEU A 167 5.41 8.26 24.27
C LEU A 167 6.80 8.48 24.89
N ASP A 168 7.21 7.63 25.83
CA ASP A 168 8.48 7.77 26.57
C ASP A 168 9.57 6.78 26.10
N GLU A 169 9.40 6.14 24.94
CA GLU A 169 10.32 5.12 24.42
C GLU A 169 10.62 5.31 22.93
N SER A 170 11.84 4.95 22.51
CA SER A 170 12.18 4.77 21.08
C SER A 170 11.54 3.48 20.58
N ARG A 171 10.89 3.55 19.43
CA ARG A 171 10.18 2.42 18.85
C ARG A 171 10.41 2.31 17.33
N PRO A 172 10.54 1.09 16.80
CA PRO A 172 10.37 0.83 15.39
C PRO A 172 9.00 1.36 14.94
N THR A 173 9.03 2.23 13.94
CA THR A 173 7.86 2.99 13.50
C THR A 173 7.77 2.95 11.99
N LEU A 174 6.60 2.56 11.49
CA LEU A 174 6.21 2.78 10.12
C LEU A 174 5.73 4.23 10.00
N VAL A 175 6.42 5.00 9.18
CA VAL A 175 6.04 6.36 8.79
C VAL A 175 5.31 6.25 7.46
N VAL A 176 4.09 6.77 7.38
CA VAL A 176 3.27 6.73 6.16
C VAL A 176 2.88 8.14 5.78
N ASP A 177 3.28 8.55 4.58
CA ASP A 177 2.81 9.78 3.96
C ASP A 177 1.63 9.45 3.04
N HIS A 178 0.53 10.17 3.23
CA HIS A 178 -0.70 9.98 2.47
C HIS A 178 -1.44 11.29 2.25
N ALA A 179 -2.18 11.38 1.15
CA ALA A 179 -2.85 12.60 0.72
C ALA A 179 -4.30 12.34 0.29
N PRO A 180 -5.23 12.16 1.26
CA PRO A 180 -6.62 11.83 0.96
C PRO A 180 -7.43 13.02 0.40
N GLY A 181 -6.82 14.20 0.32
CA GLY A 181 -7.49 15.43 -0.12
C GLY A 181 -6.51 16.58 -0.40
N GLY A 182 -5.42 16.30 -1.11
CA GLY A 182 -4.44 17.29 -1.57
C GLY A 182 -3.32 17.57 -0.58
N THR A 183 -3.62 17.89 0.68
CA THR A 183 -2.54 18.13 1.65
C THR A 183 -1.94 16.82 2.15
N THR A 184 -0.62 16.67 2.03
CA THR A 184 0.14 15.56 2.61
C THR A 184 -0.05 15.46 4.12
N LEU A 185 -0.39 14.28 4.62
CA LEU A 185 -0.43 13.93 6.03
C LEU A 185 0.59 12.83 6.30
N THR A 186 1.44 13.04 7.30
CA THR A 186 2.35 12.01 7.78
C THR A 186 1.74 11.32 8.99
N THR A 187 1.70 10.00 9.00
CA THR A 187 1.22 9.18 10.12
C THR A 187 2.33 8.30 10.65
N PHE A 188 2.49 8.26 11.97
CA PHE A 188 3.41 7.33 12.62
C PHE A 188 2.61 6.18 13.21
N ILE A 189 3.03 4.94 12.94
CA ILE A 189 2.42 3.72 13.46
C ILE A 189 3.53 2.80 13.99
N SER A 190 3.46 2.45 15.27
CA SER A 190 4.37 1.50 15.90
C SER A 190 3.60 0.34 16.51
N LEU A 191 4.11 -0.87 16.30
CA LEU A 191 3.58 -2.12 16.82
C LEU A 191 4.59 -2.76 17.75
N LEU A 192 4.12 -3.40 18.83
CA LEU A 192 4.98 -4.18 19.72
C LEU A 192 5.57 -5.43 19.02
N SER A 193 4.81 -6.01 18.09
CA SER A 193 5.27 -7.16 17.31
C SER A 193 5.98 -6.69 16.05
N GLN A 194 7.31 -6.87 16.01
CA GLN A 194 8.12 -6.58 14.83
C GLN A 194 7.61 -7.32 13.59
N ARG A 195 7.23 -8.59 13.75
CA ARG A 195 6.65 -9.41 12.67
C ARG A 195 5.40 -8.76 12.07
N LYS A 196 4.49 -8.27 12.90
CA LYS A 196 3.27 -7.61 12.43
C LYS A 196 3.55 -6.25 11.81
N LEU A 197 4.52 -5.50 12.35
CA LEU A 197 5.00 -4.26 11.72
C LEU A 197 5.53 -4.55 10.31
N THR A 198 6.34 -5.59 10.14
CA THR A 198 6.85 -6.01 8.83
C THR A 198 5.70 -6.34 7.86
N PHE A 199 4.68 -7.09 8.29
CA PHE A 199 3.52 -7.36 7.43
C PHE A 199 2.71 -6.10 7.09
N LEU A 200 2.50 -5.21 8.05
CA LEU A 200 1.84 -3.93 7.79
C LEU A 200 2.61 -3.11 6.73
N SER A 201 3.93 -3.08 6.84
CA SER A 201 4.79 -2.40 5.88
C SER A 201 4.78 -3.08 4.50
N GLN A 202 4.73 -4.41 4.43
CA GLN A 202 4.59 -5.13 3.16
C GLN A 202 3.24 -4.83 2.49
N PHE A 203 2.15 -4.74 3.27
CA PHE A 203 0.85 -4.32 2.78
C PHE A 203 0.88 -2.89 2.20
N MET A 204 1.50 -1.94 2.91
CA MET A 204 1.68 -0.56 2.40
C MET A 204 2.55 -0.51 1.15
N ARG A 205 3.69 -1.21 1.14
CA ARG A 205 4.61 -1.24 0.00
C ARG A 205 3.93 -1.68 -1.28
N GLN A 206 3.16 -2.77 -1.22
CA GLN A 206 2.51 -3.32 -2.41
C GLN A 206 1.47 -2.36 -2.98
N SER A 207 0.75 -1.67 -2.11
CA SER A 207 -0.21 -0.64 -2.52
C SER A 207 0.47 0.57 -3.14
N TYR A 208 1.52 1.08 -2.50
CA TYR A 208 2.34 2.16 -3.04
C TYR A 208 2.92 1.80 -4.41
N SER A 209 3.50 0.60 -4.55
CA SER A 209 4.08 0.14 -5.81
C SER A 209 3.06 0.06 -6.95
N ARG A 210 1.77 -0.19 -6.67
CA ARG A 210 0.72 -0.13 -7.69
C ARG A 210 0.46 1.30 -8.15
N VAL A 211 0.31 2.24 -7.21
CA VAL A 211 0.10 3.65 -7.55
C VAL A 211 1.29 4.20 -8.36
N VAL A 212 2.51 3.84 -7.96
CA VAL A 212 3.74 4.20 -8.69
C VAL A 212 3.78 3.57 -10.09
N ALA A 213 3.48 2.27 -10.21
CA ALA A 213 3.48 1.58 -11.50
C ALA A 213 2.49 2.21 -12.49
N ASP A 214 1.31 2.61 -12.02
CA ASP A 214 0.32 3.27 -12.88
C ASP A 214 0.74 4.67 -13.35
N VAL A 215 1.77 5.25 -12.75
CA VAL A 215 2.23 6.62 -13.00
C VAL A 215 3.53 6.66 -13.80
N LYS A 216 4.39 5.65 -13.66
CA LYS A 216 5.72 5.58 -14.31
C LYS A 216 5.71 5.58 -15.84
N ASP A 217 4.63 5.12 -16.46
CA ASP A 217 4.54 5.03 -17.93
C ASP A 217 3.95 6.29 -18.57
N ILE A 218 3.65 7.34 -17.79
CA ILE A 218 3.07 8.58 -18.29
C ILE A 218 4.18 9.61 -18.53
N ASP A 219 4.32 10.01 -19.79
CA ASP A 219 5.25 11.06 -20.20
C ASP A 219 4.59 12.43 -19.97
N LEU A 220 5.15 13.22 -19.08
CA LEU A 220 4.66 14.56 -18.73
C LEU A 220 5.57 15.62 -19.32
N SER A 221 4.97 16.64 -19.93
CA SER A 221 5.70 17.82 -20.37
C SER A 221 6.29 18.60 -19.19
N GLU A 222 7.33 19.40 -19.45
CA GLU A 222 7.95 20.23 -18.43
C GLU A 222 6.95 21.19 -17.76
N VAL A 223 6.01 21.74 -18.54
CA VAL A 223 4.95 22.63 -18.06
C VAL A 223 3.99 21.90 -17.11
N GLU A 224 3.62 20.65 -17.42
CA GLU A 224 2.79 19.82 -16.55
C GLU A 224 3.50 19.52 -15.23
N ILE A 225 4.78 19.12 -15.28
CA ILE A 225 5.58 18.85 -14.08
C ILE A 225 5.68 20.12 -13.21
N GLN A 226 6.01 21.27 -13.80
CA GLN A 226 6.08 22.55 -13.07
C GLN A 226 4.75 22.95 -12.42
N THR A 227 3.63 22.66 -13.10
CA THR A 227 2.29 22.90 -12.57
C THR A 227 2.01 22.04 -11.33
N LEU A 228 2.35 20.75 -11.39
CA LEU A 228 2.21 19.84 -10.25
C LEU A 228 3.12 20.25 -9.07
N VAL A 229 4.36 20.65 -9.34
CA VAL A 229 5.31 21.15 -8.31
C VAL A 229 4.79 22.43 -7.65
N SER A 230 4.18 23.33 -8.43
CA SER A 230 3.58 24.57 -7.91
C SER A 230 2.40 24.28 -6.99
N LEU A 231 1.51 23.37 -7.41
CA LEU A 231 0.40 22.87 -6.58
C LEU A 231 0.88 22.24 -5.27
N TYR A 232 1.90 21.38 -5.34
CA TYR A 232 2.51 20.77 -4.16
C TYR A 232 3.08 21.83 -3.20
N SER A 233 3.81 22.79 -3.73
CA SER A 233 4.41 23.89 -2.96
C SER A 233 3.37 24.80 -2.30
N ALA A 234 2.19 24.93 -2.91
CA ALA A 234 1.04 25.63 -2.35
C ALA A 234 0.31 24.86 -1.24
N GLY A 235 0.72 23.63 -0.92
CA GLY A 235 0.11 22.78 0.10
C GLY A 235 -0.87 21.74 -0.44
N GLY A 236 -0.85 21.49 -1.75
CA GLY A 236 -1.61 20.45 -2.43
C GLY A 236 -2.96 20.87 -3.00
N ASP A 237 -3.37 22.13 -2.80
CA ASP A 237 -4.53 22.71 -3.46
C ASP A 237 -4.33 24.21 -3.75
N ALA A 238 -4.89 24.68 -4.87
CA ALA A 238 -4.89 26.10 -5.21
C ALA A 238 -6.08 26.47 -6.09
N ALA A 239 -6.39 27.77 -6.14
CA ALA A 239 -7.38 28.31 -7.08
C ALA A 239 -6.85 28.21 -8.51
N VAL A 240 -7.72 27.99 -9.49
CA VAL A 240 -7.35 27.73 -10.89
C VAL A 240 -6.43 28.82 -11.47
N ASP A 241 -6.73 30.08 -11.15
CA ASP A 241 -5.99 31.27 -11.55
C ASP A 241 -4.59 31.39 -10.91
N MET A 242 -4.34 30.69 -9.81
CA MET A 242 -3.06 30.70 -9.09
C MET A 242 -2.15 29.53 -9.46
N VAL A 243 -2.67 28.53 -10.17
CA VAL A 243 -1.94 27.30 -10.53
C VAL A 243 -1.13 27.49 -11.81
N VAL A 244 -1.59 28.36 -12.70
CA VAL A 244 -1.08 28.44 -14.06
C VAL A 244 -0.28 29.73 -14.22
N THR A 245 0.94 29.60 -14.74
CA THR A 245 1.84 30.72 -15.02
C THR A 245 1.33 31.55 -16.21
N GLU A 246 1.73 32.82 -16.30
CA GLU A 246 1.33 33.72 -17.41
C GLU A 246 1.82 33.22 -18.79
N ASP A 247 2.74 32.25 -18.83
CA ASP A 247 3.36 31.70 -20.04
C ASP A 247 2.58 30.52 -20.67
N VAL A 248 1.42 30.15 -20.14
CA VAL A 248 0.58 29.06 -20.70
C VAL A 248 -0.53 29.65 -21.57
N ASP A 249 -0.52 29.30 -22.86
CA ASP A 249 -1.51 29.78 -23.85
C ASP A 249 -2.96 29.35 -23.52
N ASP A 250 -3.15 28.15 -22.96
CA ASP A 250 -4.46 27.63 -22.53
C ASP A 250 -4.38 26.88 -21.18
N PRO A 251 -4.52 27.62 -20.06
CA PRO A 251 -4.54 27.07 -18.70
C PRO A 251 -5.57 25.97 -18.47
N ASP A 252 -6.76 26.09 -19.08
CA ASP A 252 -7.85 25.15 -18.88
C ASP A 252 -7.61 23.85 -19.66
N ALA A 253 -6.99 23.90 -20.84
CA ALA A 253 -6.58 22.71 -21.58
C ALA A 253 -5.52 21.91 -20.80
N LEU A 254 -4.50 22.58 -20.26
CA LEU A 254 -3.47 21.97 -19.42
C LEU A 254 -4.08 21.23 -18.21
N LEU A 255 -4.95 21.91 -17.46
CA LEU A 255 -5.60 21.30 -16.30
C LEU A 255 -6.52 20.13 -16.67
N LYS A 256 -7.13 20.15 -17.86
CA LYS A 256 -7.95 19.04 -18.36
C LYS A 256 -7.10 17.81 -18.71
N GLU A 257 -5.92 17.97 -19.29
CA GLU A 257 -4.99 16.85 -19.52
C GLU A 257 -4.55 16.25 -18.17
N LEU A 258 -4.13 17.09 -17.22
CA LEU A 258 -3.76 16.63 -15.87
C LEU A 258 -4.92 15.93 -15.13
N GLU A 259 -6.16 16.38 -15.30
CA GLU A 259 -7.34 15.75 -14.71
C GLU A 259 -7.70 14.43 -15.39
N LYS A 260 -7.56 14.34 -16.72
CA LYS A 260 -7.76 13.13 -17.51
C LYS A 260 -6.81 12.01 -17.09
N ASP A 261 -5.55 12.34 -16.80
CA ASP A 261 -4.56 11.38 -16.29
C ASP A 261 -4.63 11.18 -14.76
N ARG A 262 -5.58 11.87 -14.12
CA ARG A 262 -5.90 11.79 -12.69
C ARG A 262 -4.78 12.28 -11.79
N PHE A 263 -3.92 13.19 -12.25
CA PHE A 263 -2.90 13.85 -11.41
C PHE A 263 -3.48 14.96 -10.56
N VAL A 264 -4.57 15.57 -11.01
CA VAL A 264 -5.32 16.56 -10.26
C VAL A 264 -6.81 16.24 -10.30
N THR A 265 -7.57 16.87 -9.39
CA THR A 265 -9.04 16.83 -9.40
C THR A 265 -9.60 18.20 -9.05
N ARG A 266 -10.71 18.59 -9.68
CA ARG A 266 -11.39 19.85 -9.37
C ARG A 266 -12.43 19.67 -8.27
N ARG A 267 -12.28 20.36 -7.14
CA ARG A 267 -13.24 20.34 -6.01
C ARG A 267 -13.39 21.73 -5.40
N ASN A 268 -14.63 22.16 -5.19
CA ASN A 268 -14.97 23.45 -4.56
C ASN A 268 -14.29 24.66 -5.22
N GLY A 269 -14.21 24.67 -6.56
CA GLY A 269 -13.58 25.76 -7.33
C GLY A 269 -12.06 25.80 -7.26
N LYS A 270 -11.43 24.78 -6.66
CA LYS A 270 -9.98 24.62 -6.57
C LYS A 270 -9.50 23.37 -7.31
N ILE A 271 -8.24 23.41 -7.72
CA ILE A 271 -7.51 22.24 -8.20
C ILE A 271 -6.80 21.60 -7.00
N HIS A 272 -6.95 20.30 -6.85
CA HIS A 272 -6.33 19.50 -5.79
C HIS A 272 -5.39 18.50 -6.43
N LEU A 273 -4.18 18.41 -5.90
CA LEU A 273 -3.24 17.37 -6.25
C LEU A 273 -3.79 16.01 -5.78
N THR A 274 -3.75 15.01 -6.66
CA THR A 274 -4.04 13.63 -6.25
C THR A 274 -2.75 12.96 -5.77
N SER A 275 -2.88 11.80 -5.14
CA SER A 275 -1.72 10.99 -4.75
C SER A 275 -0.85 10.58 -5.95
N ARG A 276 -1.42 10.44 -7.16
CA ARG A 276 -0.66 10.20 -8.39
C ARG A 276 0.22 11.41 -8.73
N GLY A 277 -0.36 12.61 -8.72
CA GLY A 277 0.38 13.84 -9.00
C GLY A 277 1.46 14.11 -7.96
N GLU A 278 1.20 13.78 -6.70
CA GLU A 278 2.15 13.96 -5.62
C GLU A 278 3.34 13.00 -5.68
N ILE A 279 3.13 11.77 -6.15
CA ILE A 279 4.22 10.81 -6.42
C ILE A 279 5.16 11.35 -7.50
N ILE A 280 4.64 11.89 -8.61
CA ILE A 280 5.45 12.53 -9.66
C ILE A 280 6.31 13.66 -9.07
N VAL A 281 5.69 14.53 -8.28
CA VAL A 281 6.40 15.67 -7.70
C VAL A 281 7.48 15.22 -6.72
N THR A 282 7.19 14.22 -5.89
CA THR A 282 8.15 13.69 -4.92
C THR A 282 9.36 13.06 -5.62
N ASP A 283 9.14 12.23 -6.64
CA ASP A 283 10.20 11.61 -7.47
C ASP A 283 11.09 12.66 -8.15
N GLN A 284 10.47 13.74 -8.68
CA GLN A 284 11.18 14.84 -9.30
C GLN A 284 12.02 15.65 -8.30
N ILE A 285 11.50 15.91 -7.10
CA ILE A 285 12.23 16.61 -6.04
C ILE A 285 13.41 15.78 -5.55
N GLU A 286 13.26 14.45 -5.42
CA GLU A 286 14.35 13.56 -5.04
C GLU A 286 15.47 13.59 -6.10
N THR A 287 15.12 13.53 -7.39
CA THR A 287 16.08 13.59 -8.50
C THR A 287 16.88 14.90 -8.55
N ILE A 288 16.29 16.03 -8.15
CA ILE A 288 16.97 17.34 -8.12
C ILE A 288 17.92 17.48 -6.91
N ASN A 289 17.71 16.70 -5.85
CA ASN A 289 18.53 16.75 -4.64
C ASN A 289 19.73 15.78 -4.65
N GLU A 290 19.91 15.00 -5.71
CA GLU A 290 21.11 14.19 -5.99
C GLU A 290 22.16 14.96 -6.80
#